data_AF-A0A178E317-F1
#
_entry.id   AF-A0A178E317-F1
#
_cell.length_a   1.000
_cell.length_b   1.000
_cell.length_c   1.000
_cell.angle_alpha   90.00
_cell.angle_beta   90.00
_cell.angle_gamma   90.00
#
_symmetry.space_group_name_H-M   'P 1'
#
loop_
_entity.id
_entity.type
_entity.pdbx_description
1 polymer ?
#
loop_
_entity_poly.entity_id
_entity_poly.type
_entity_poly.pdbx_seq_one_letter_code
_entity_poly.pdbx_strand_id
1 'polypeptide(L)'
;MNANSARARYAHLYFPAITAFLILINGTIVAAFVNPTNQRPQDTLLLVAASALPTHLAASYFSPVAVNGPEAPRREHTRFTRKHDAYRALVLATYGRLFGTPFNPRFFILDFLLSYVAGAAIGERPEGTRQRRSEFFVALLWLAGSSVVTALVPPSMPTLTFWVTVADKMLWQSTYLALVDDVINVLARPNLRTYRGRATVILVQSFTITFLVYIVLSWIKRLSQP
;
A
#
# COMPACT_ATOMS: atom_id res chain seq x y z
N MET A 1 31.58 -17.48 3.12
CA MET A 1 30.59 -16.39 3.30
C MET A 1 29.79 -16.27 2.01
N ASN A 2 28.63 -16.93 1.92
CA ASN A 2 27.85 -16.94 0.68
C ASN A 2 26.96 -15.70 0.63
N ALA A 3 27.15 -14.88 -0.40
CA ALA A 3 26.31 -13.75 -0.76
C ALA A 3 24.91 -14.17 -1.25
N ASN A 4 24.27 -15.13 -0.56
CA ASN A 4 22.81 -15.36 -0.54
C ASN A 4 22.15 -14.19 0.19
N SER A 5 22.42 -13.00 -0.35
CA SER A 5 22.32 -11.69 0.26
C SER A 5 20.88 -11.33 0.56
N ALA A 6 20.65 -10.43 1.52
CA ALA A 6 19.35 -9.86 1.81
C ALA A 6 18.59 -9.40 0.53
N ARG A 7 19.31 -9.04 -0.53
CA ARG A 7 18.76 -8.69 -1.86
C ARG A 7 17.97 -9.83 -2.51
N ALA A 8 18.46 -11.08 -2.41
CA ALA A 8 17.75 -12.26 -2.91
C ALA A 8 16.50 -12.56 -2.06
N ARG A 9 16.56 -12.30 -0.74
CA ARG A 9 15.42 -12.52 0.17
C ARG A 9 14.25 -11.56 -0.09
N TYR A 10 14.53 -10.33 -0.52
CA TYR A 10 13.53 -9.28 -0.73
C TYR A 10 13.26 -8.96 -2.22
N ALA A 11 13.60 -9.87 -3.14
CA ALA A 11 13.41 -9.63 -4.58
C ALA A 11 11.94 -9.29 -4.91
N HIS A 12 10.97 -10.02 -4.37
CA HIS A 12 9.54 -9.75 -4.62
C HIS A 12 9.06 -8.38 -4.10
N LEU A 13 9.79 -7.76 -3.17
CA LEU A 13 9.55 -6.40 -2.67
C LEU A 13 10.19 -5.33 -3.56
N TYR A 14 11.41 -5.55 -4.05
CA TYR A 14 12.14 -4.57 -4.85
C TYR A 14 11.74 -4.55 -6.32
N PHE A 15 11.48 -5.71 -6.92
CA PHE A 15 11.19 -5.84 -8.34
C PHE A 15 9.97 -5.00 -8.80
N PRO A 16 8.85 -4.93 -8.06
CA PRO A 16 7.74 -4.03 -8.41
C PRO A 16 8.14 -2.57 -8.54
N ALA A 17 9.02 -2.08 -7.65
CA ALA A 17 9.53 -0.71 -7.71
C ALA A 17 10.45 -0.50 -8.92
N ILE A 18 11.32 -1.48 -9.22
CA ILE A 18 12.18 -1.47 -10.41
C ILE A 18 11.33 -1.45 -11.68
N THR A 19 10.32 -2.32 -11.78
CA THR A 19 9.41 -2.36 -12.93
C THR A 19 8.66 -1.05 -13.10
N ALA A 20 8.13 -0.47 -12.02
CA ALA A 20 7.47 0.84 -12.07
C ALA A 20 8.43 1.93 -12.58
N PHE A 21 9.69 1.94 -12.10
CA PHE A 21 10.70 2.88 -12.58
C PHE A 21 10.99 2.70 -14.08
N LEU A 22 11.18 1.46 -14.54
CA LEU A 22 11.41 1.14 -15.96
C LEU A 22 10.24 1.57 -16.86
N ILE A 23 9.00 1.42 -16.37
CA ILE A 23 7.81 1.91 -17.07
C ILE A 23 7.80 3.43 -17.14
N LEU A 24 8.14 4.12 -16.06
CA LEU A 24 8.10 5.59 -15.99
C LEU A 24 9.18 6.26 -16.84
N ILE A 25 10.34 5.64 -17.03
CA ILE A 25 11.37 6.14 -17.96
C ILE A 25 11.04 5.80 -19.42
N ASN A 26 10.08 4.91 -19.67
CA ASN A 26 9.65 4.60 -21.02
C ASN A 26 8.69 5.69 -21.55
N GLY A 27 9.24 6.61 -22.34
CA GLY A 27 8.51 7.74 -22.91
C GLY A 27 7.27 7.36 -23.72
N THR A 28 7.19 6.14 -24.28
CA THR A 28 6.00 5.71 -25.05
C THR A 28 4.78 5.50 -24.17
N ILE A 29 4.95 4.91 -22.98
CA ILE A 29 3.86 4.67 -22.02
C ILE A 29 3.41 5.99 -21.41
N VAL A 30 4.37 6.85 -21.05
CA VAL A 30 4.09 8.19 -20.52
C VAL A 30 3.30 9.02 -21.54
N ALA A 31 3.76 9.07 -22.79
CA ALA A 31 3.09 9.79 -23.86
C ALA A 31 1.68 9.24 -24.11
N ALA A 32 1.51 7.91 -24.15
CA ALA A 32 0.21 7.29 -24.33
C ALA A 32 -0.78 7.64 -23.21
N PHE A 33 -0.33 7.74 -21.96
CA PHE A 33 -1.21 8.04 -20.81
C PHE A 33 -1.55 9.53 -20.68
N VAL A 34 -0.57 10.41 -20.93
CA VAL A 34 -0.75 11.87 -20.77
C VAL A 34 -1.49 12.47 -21.96
N ASN A 35 -1.48 11.81 -23.13
CA ASN A 35 -2.12 12.31 -24.33
C ASN A 35 -3.63 12.59 -24.11
N PRO A 36 -4.07 13.86 -24.22
CA PRO A 36 -5.47 14.23 -24.03
C PRO A 36 -6.41 13.65 -25.09
N THR A 37 -5.89 13.21 -26.24
CA THR A 37 -6.68 12.56 -27.31
C THR A 37 -6.76 11.04 -27.17
N ASN A 38 -6.08 10.44 -26.18
CA ASN A 38 -6.20 9.01 -25.94
C ASN A 38 -7.59 8.68 -25.34
N GLN A 39 -8.43 8.03 -26.14
CA GLN A 39 -9.77 7.61 -25.75
C GLN A 39 -9.79 6.35 -24.86
N ARG A 40 -8.65 5.66 -24.71
CA ARG A 40 -8.54 4.40 -23.93
C ARG A 40 -7.33 4.38 -22.99
N PRO A 41 -7.22 5.32 -22.03
CA PRO A 41 -6.13 5.31 -21.05
C PRO A 41 -6.14 4.05 -20.15
N GLN A 42 -7.28 3.39 -20.00
CA GLN A 42 -7.41 2.13 -19.27
C GLN A 42 -6.59 0.98 -19.87
N ASP A 43 -6.39 0.94 -21.19
CA ASP A 43 -5.63 -0.12 -21.84
C ASP A 43 -4.15 -0.04 -21.44
N THR A 44 -3.62 1.19 -21.33
CA THR A 44 -2.28 1.45 -20.79
C THR A 44 -2.16 0.98 -19.34
N LEU A 45 -3.17 1.22 -18.50
CA LEU A 45 -3.17 0.74 -17.11
C LEU A 45 -3.22 -0.79 -17.02
N LEU A 46 -3.97 -1.45 -17.90
CA LEU A 46 -4.00 -2.92 -17.98
C LEU A 46 -2.64 -3.49 -18.40
N LEU A 47 -1.95 -2.85 -19.34
CA LEU A 47 -0.58 -3.24 -19.73
C LEU A 47 0.41 -3.05 -18.57
N VAL A 48 0.31 -1.94 -17.83
CA VAL A 48 1.10 -1.71 -16.62
C VAL A 48 0.80 -2.78 -15.57
N ALA A 49 -0.47 -3.10 -15.34
CA ALA A 49 -0.88 -4.17 -14.42
C ALA A 49 -0.34 -5.54 -14.85
N ALA A 50 -0.36 -5.85 -16.15
CA ALA A 50 0.13 -7.10 -16.72
C ALA A 50 1.65 -7.27 -16.58
N SER A 51 2.42 -6.17 -16.47
CA SER A 51 3.86 -6.21 -16.20
C SER A 51 4.21 -6.90 -14.87
N ALA A 52 3.24 -7.11 -13.98
CA ALA A 52 3.41 -7.92 -12.77
C ALA A 52 3.77 -9.38 -13.07
N LEU A 53 3.33 -9.95 -14.19
CA LEU A 53 3.65 -11.32 -14.58
C LEU A 53 5.16 -11.52 -14.84
N PRO A 54 5.80 -10.77 -15.78
CA PRO A 54 7.25 -10.87 -15.95
C PRO A 54 8.02 -10.42 -14.70
N THR A 55 7.50 -9.45 -13.93
CA THR A 55 8.08 -9.04 -12.65
C THR A 55 8.12 -10.19 -11.64
N HIS A 56 7.02 -10.93 -11.50
CA HIS A 56 6.93 -12.09 -10.62
C HIS A 56 7.92 -13.19 -11.03
N LEU A 57 8.01 -13.48 -12.33
CA LEU A 57 8.93 -14.49 -12.85
C LEU A 57 10.39 -14.11 -12.59
N ALA A 58 10.76 -12.86 -12.89
CA ALA A 58 12.10 -12.35 -12.61
C ALA A 58 12.42 -12.40 -11.10
N ALA A 59 11.52 -11.90 -10.24
CA ALA A 59 11.70 -11.95 -8.79
C ALA A 59 11.85 -13.39 -8.25
N SER A 60 11.08 -14.34 -8.80
CA SER A 60 11.16 -15.76 -8.43
C SER A 60 12.50 -16.38 -8.81
N TYR A 61 13.07 -16.00 -9.96
CA TYR A 61 14.39 -16.45 -10.39
C TYR A 61 15.50 -16.00 -9.42
N PHE A 62 15.44 -14.75 -8.95
CA PHE A 62 16.41 -14.20 -8.00
C PHE A 62 16.14 -14.56 -6.53
N SER A 63 15.00 -15.18 -6.20
CA SER A 63 14.61 -15.56 -4.84
C SER A 63 14.24 -17.06 -4.72
N PRO A 64 15.20 -17.98 -4.91
CA PRO A 64 14.92 -19.42 -4.75
C PRO A 64 14.48 -19.78 -3.33
N VAL A 65 14.87 -18.98 -2.33
CA VAL A 65 14.48 -19.13 -0.92
C VAL A 65 12.99 -18.84 -0.71
N ALA A 66 12.37 -17.94 -1.48
CA ALA A 66 10.92 -17.70 -1.43
C ALA A 66 10.10 -18.89 -1.98
N VAL A 67 10.70 -19.68 -2.87
CA VAL A 67 10.07 -20.86 -3.46
C VAL A 67 10.25 -22.09 -2.56
N ASN A 68 11.46 -22.26 -2.01
CA ASN A 68 11.86 -23.50 -1.34
C ASN A 68 12.08 -23.38 0.17
N GLY A 69 12.14 -22.17 0.73
CA GLY A 69 12.48 -21.93 2.14
C GLY A 69 11.35 -22.26 3.13
N PRO A 70 11.67 -22.62 4.38
CA PRO A 70 10.69 -22.84 5.43
C PRO A 70 9.90 -21.56 5.75
N GLU A 71 8.66 -21.73 6.21
CA GLU A 71 7.79 -20.62 6.61
C GLU A 71 8.44 -19.86 7.80
N ALA A 72 8.47 -18.53 7.73
CA ALA A 72 9.22 -17.70 8.68
C ALA A 72 8.66 -17.80 10.13
N PRO A 73 9.52 -17.69 11.17
CA PRO A 73 9.10 -17.84 12.56
C PRO A 73 8.19 -16.70 13.05
N ARG A 74 7.32 -16.99 14.03
CA ARG A 74 6.25 -16.09 14.54
C ARG A 74 6.71 -14.67 14.95
N ARG A 75 7.93 -14.50 15.47
CA ARG A 75 8.49 -13.18 15.86
C ARG A 75 8.81 -12.28 14.67
N GLU A 76 8.96 -12.85 13.48
CA GLU A 76 9.17 -12.05 12.28
C GLU A 76 7.88 -11.33 11.85
N HIS A 77 6.70 -11.76 12.29
CA HIS A 77 5.40 -11.18 11.94
C HIS A 77 5.08 -9.86 12.67
N THR A 78 6.06 -9.03 13.00
CA THR A 78 5.76 -7.64 13.43
C THR A 78 5.45 -6.81 12.18
N ARG A 79 4.36 -6.03 12.23
CA ARG A 79 3.97 -5.11 11.14
C ARG A 79 5.10 -4.14 10.83
N PHE A 80 5.26 -3.76 9.57
CA PHE A 80 6.35 -2.87 9.14
C PHE A 80 6.29 -1.52 9.87
N THR A 81 5.11 -0.91 9.96
CA THR A 81 4.86 0.37 10.66
C THR A 81 5.02 0.29 12.18
N ARG A 82 5.23 -0.90 12.75
CA ARG A 82 5.48 -1.11 14.18
C ARG A 82 6.93 -1.46 14.51
N LYS A 83 7.75 -1.76 13.51
CA LYS A 83 9.17 -2.05 13.73
C LYS A 83 9.95 -0.81 14.17
N HIS A 84 9.54 0.36 13.69
CA HIS A 84 10.19 1.63 13.99
C HIS A 84 9.26 2.81 13.72
N ASP A 85 9.28 3.81 14.58
CA ASP A 85 8.46 5.03 14.47
C ASP A 85 8.71 5.78 13.15
N ALA A 86 9.96 5.80 12.70
CA ALA A 86 10.32 6.36 11.40
C ALA A 86 9.59 5.69 10.22
N TYR A 87 9.35 4.37 10.26
CA TYR A 87 8.60 3.69 9.19
C TYR A 87 7.14 4.10 9.19
N ARG A 88 6.52 4.21 10.36
CA ARG A 88 5.16 4.73 10.49
C ARG A 88 5.06 6.17 9.99
N ALA A 89 5.99 7.02 10.41
CA ALA A 89 6.06 8.42 10.00
C ALA A 89 6.20 8.55 8.46
N LEU A 90 7.07 7.74 7.85
CA LEU A 90 7.25 7.71 6.40
C LEU A 90 5.96 7.30 5.66
N VAL A 91 5.27 6.27 6.15
CA VAL A 91 3.99 5.85 5.56
C VAL A 91 2.91 6.93 5.75
N LEU A 92 2.78 7.52 6.93
CA LEU A 92 1.82 8.63 7.12
C LEU A 92 2.15 9.85 6.27
N ALA A 93 3.44 10.09 5.99
CA ALA A 93 3.84 11.16 5.10
C ALA A 93 3.31 10.92 3.67
N THR A 94 3.24 9.68 3.20
CA THR A 94 2.69 9.40 1.87
C THR A 94 1.17 9.52 1.83
N TYR A 95 0.45 9.22 2.93
CA TYR A 95 -1.02 9.23 2.99
C TYR A 95 -1.68 10.51 2.41
N GLY A 96 -1.41 11.69 2.98
CA GLY A 96 -2.06 12.93 2.54
C GLY A 96 -1.67 13.35 1.11
N ARG A 97 -0.44 13.03 0.70
CA ARG A 97 0.11 13.41 -0.61
C ARG A 97 -0.51 12.62 -1.76
N LEU A 98 -0.98 11.39 -1.50
CA LEU A 98 -1.75 10.61 -2.48
C LEU A 98 -3.00 11.33 -2.96
N PHE A 99 -3.61 12.13 -2.10
CA PHE A 99 -4.83 12.89 -2.40
C PHE A 99 -4.53 14.34 -2.82
N GLY A 100 -3.26 14.67 -3.07
CA GLY A 100 -2.85 16.01 -3.51
C GLY A 100 -2.90 17.08 -2.41
N THR A 101 -2.99 16.69 -1.14
CA THR A 101 -2.95 17.67 -0.04
C THR A 101 -1.51 18.19 0.15
N PRO A 102 -1.33 19.51 0.30
CA PRO A 102 -0.02 20.09 0.57
C PRO A 102 0.49 19.62 1.94
N PHE A 103 1.80 19.45 2.06
CA PHE A 103 2.38 19.01 3.32
C PHE A 103 2.24 20.09 4.40
N ASN A 104 1.63 19.71 5.51
CA ASN A 104 1.53 20.55 6.70
C ASN A 104 2.10 19.81 7.91
N PRO A 105 3.16 20.32 8.56
CA PRO A 105 3.80 19.63 9.68
C PRO A 105 2.88 19.47 10.89
N ARG A 106 1.94 20.42 11.12
CA ARG A 106 1.00 20.33 12.24
C ARG A 106 0.01 19.18 12.07
N PHE A 107 -0.55 19.05 10.86
CA PHE A 107 -1.43 17.93 10.55
C PHE A 107 -0.68 16.60 10.55
N PHE A 108 0.55 16.58 10.06
CA PHE A 108 1.37 15.38 10.09
C PHE A 108 1.68 14.88 11.51
N ILE A 109 2.05 15.78 12.43
CA ILE A 109 2.28 15.42 13.85
C ILE A 109 0.99 14.90 14.48
N LEU A 110 -0.13 15.57 14.24
CA LEU A 110 -1.43 15.14 14.76
C LEU A 110 -1.79 13.74 14.22
N ASP A 111 -1.65 13.52 12.92
CA ASP A 111 -1.90 12.23 12.27
C ASP A 111 -0.98 11.14 12.83
N PHE A 112 0.28 11.46 13.11
CA PHE A 112 1.22 10.55 13.76
C PHE A 112 0.76 10.16 15.18
N LEU A 113 0.34 11.12 16.00
CA LEU A 113 -0.19 10.84 17.34
C LEU A 113 -1.49 10.02 17.28
N LEU A 114 -2.42 10.41 16.41
CA LEU A 114 -3.71 9.74 16.24
C LEU A 114 -3.56 8.29 15.77
N SER A 115 -2.51 7.98 14.99
CA SER A 115 -2.25 6.61 14.54
C SER A 115 -2.01 5.61 15.69
N TYR A 116 -1.50 6.05 16.84
CA TYR A 116 -1.36 5.20 18.03
C TYR A 116 -2.71 4.89 18.69
N VAL A 117 -3.60 5.89 18.71
CA VAL A 117 -4.93 5.77 19.33
C VAL A 117 -5.89 4.98 18.44
N ALA A 118 -5.85 5.22 17.12
CA ALA A 118 -6.70 4.56 16.15
C ALA A 118 -6.53 3.03 16.17
N GLY A 119 -5.28 2.55 16.30
CA GLY A 119 -5.00 1.11 16.36
C GLY A 119 -5.69 0.41 17.55
N ALA A 120 -5.73 1.08 18.72
CA ALA A 120 -6.45 0.55 19.88
C ALA A 120 -7.97 0.52 19.66
N ALA A 121 -8.53 1.57 19.04
CA ALA A 121 -9.97 1.68 18.80
C ALA A 121 -10.52 0.66 17.79
N ILE A 122 -9.72 0.26 16.80
CA ILE A 122 -10.12 -0.66 15.71
C ILE A 122 -9.95 -2.13 16.11
N GLY A 123 -9.47 -2.39 17.34
CA GLY A 123 -9.18 -3.73 17.82
C GLY A 123 -7.99 -4.35 17.10
N GLU A 124 -7.01 -3.54 16.72
CA GLU A 124 -5.74 -4.04 16.22
C GLU A 124 -5.07 -4.88 17.31
N ARG A 125 -4.51 -6.04 16.91
CA ARG A 125 -3.93 -6.94 17.90
C ARG A 125 -2.62 -6.37 18.48
N PRO A 126 -2.33 -6.60 19.77
CA PRO A 126 -1.06 -6.19 20.37
C PRO A 126 0.15 -6.84 19.68
N GLU A 127 1.31 -6.21 19.81
CA GLU A 127 2.56 -6.77 19.33
C GLU A 127 2.85 -8.13 19.99
N GLY A 128 3.48 -9.04 19.24
CA GLY A 128 3.78 -10.40 19.72
C GLY A 128 2.60 -11.38 19.68
N THR A 129 1.38 -10.93 19.37
CA THR A 129 0.23 -11.82 19.14
C THR A 129 0.20 -12.36 17.71
N ARG A 130 -0.53 -13.45 17.47
CA ARG A 130 -0.71 -14.00 16.12
C ARG A 130 -1.43 -12.97 15.25
N GLN A 131 -0.77 -12.46 14.22
CA GLN A 131 -1.39 -11.57 13.25
C GLN A 131 -2.57 -12.25 12.53
N ARG A 132 -3.59 -11.46 12.17
CA ARG A 132 -4.66 -11.94 11.29
C ARG A 132 -4.08 -12.15 9.87
N ARG A 133 -4.83 -12.84 9.01
CA ARG A 133 -4.41 -13.05 7.61
C ARG A 133 -4.27 -11.74 6.83
N SER A 134 -5.10 -10.75 7.17
CA SER A 134 -5.01 -9.39 6.68
C SER A 134 -5.63 -8.47 7.72
N GLU A 135 -4.89 -7.43 8.07
CA GLU A 135 -5.36 -6.38 8.98
C GLU A 135 -6.03 -5.26 8.18
N PHE A 136 -5.65 -5.10 6.91
CA PHE A 136 -6.30 -4.18 5.98
C PHE A 136 -7.79 -4.48 5.83
N PHE A 137 -8.20 -5.74 5.60
CA PHE A 137 -9.63 -6.06 5.44
C PHE A 137 -10.45 -5.74 6.69
N VAL A 138 -9.87 -5.89 7.89
CA VAL A 138 -10.54 -5.54 9.14
C VAL A 138 -10.73 -4.04 9.25
N ALA A 139 -9.66 -3.27 9.00
CA ALA A 139 -9.73 -1.82 9.01
C ALA A 139 -10.69 -1.28 7.94
N LEU A 140 -10.72 -1.92 6.75
CA LEU A 140 -11.63 -1.57 5.66
C LEU A 140 -13.10 -1.79 6.04
N LEU A 141 -13.42 -2.85 6.81
CA LEU A 141 -14.78 -3.06 7.31
C LEU A 141 -15.21 -1.97 8.30
N TRP A 142 -14.29 -1.55 9.19
CA TRP A 142 -14.55 -0.43 10.09
C TRP A 142 -14.75 0.88 9.33
N LEU A 143 -13.95 1.11 8.30
CA LEU A 143 -14.07 2.27 7.43
C LEU A 143 -15.41 2.29 6.68
N ALA A 144 -15.83 1.14 6.13
CA ALA A 144 -17.13 1.00 5.48
C ALA A 144 -18.28 1.27 6.48
N GLY A 145 -18.17 0.74 7.71
CA GLY A 145 -19.13 1.03 8.78
C GLY A 145 -19.19 2.51 9.14
N SER A 146 -18.03 3.18 9.25
CA SER A 146 -17.94 4.62 9.50
C SER A 146 -18.55 5.46 8.39
N SER A 147 -18.36 5.07 7.13
CA SER A 147 -18.98 5.76 5.99
C SER A 147 -20.51 5.70 6.06
N VAL A 148 -21.08 4.57 6.48
CA VAL A 148 -22.53 4.43 6.70
C VAL A 148 -22.99 5.30 7.86
N VAL A 149 -22.28 5.29 9.00
CA VAL A 149 -22.61 6.15 10.15
C VAL A 149 -22.58 7.62 9.76
N THR A 150 -21.56 8.06 9.03
CA THR A 150 -21.42 9.44 8.55
C THR A 150 -22.60 9.86 7.67
N ALA A 151 -23.08 8.98 6.80
CA ALA A 151 -24.24 9.25 5.96
C ALA A 151 -25.56 9.38 6.74
N LEU A 152 -25.63 8.81 7.95
CA LEU A 152 -26.80 8.83 8.82
C LEU A 152 -26.78 9.99 9.83
N VAL A 153 -25.68 10.73 9.95
CA VAL A 153 -25.60 11.88 10.86
C VAL A 153 -26.38 13.05 10.27
N PRO A 154 -27.42 13.57 10.96
CA PRO A 154 -28.18 14.69 10.47
C PRO A 154 -27.33 15.98 10.47
N PRO A 155 -27.44 16.85 9.44
CA PRO A 155 -26.69 18.10 9.35
C PRO A 155 -26.96 19.08 10.50
N SER A 156 -28.07 18.89 11.22
CA SER A 156 -28.47 19.73 12.36
C SER A 156 -27.63 19.51 13.63
N MET A 157 -26.73 18.52 13.66
CA MET A 157 -25.89 18.20 14.82
C MET A 157 -24.39 18.44 14.53
N PRO A 158 -23.92 19.70 14.46
CA PRO A 158 -22.57 20.03 14.01
C PRO A 158 -21.47 19.41 14.89
N THR A 159 -21.71 19.30 16.21
CA THR A 159 -20.77 18.66 17.13
C THR A 159 -20.62 17.17 16.86
N LEU A 160 -21.71 16.47 16.55
CA LEU A 160 -21.68 15.05 16.22
C LEU A 160 -21.00 14.84 14.86
N THR A 161 -21.31 15.68 13.88
CA THR A 161 -20.65 15.67 12.56
C THR A 161 -19.14 15.84 12.70
N PHE A 162 -18.68 16.76 13.56
CA PHE A 162 -17.25 16.95 13.81
C PHE A 162 -16.58 15.68 14.34
N TRP A 163 -17.13 15.07 15.40
CA TRP A 163 -16.53 13.88 16.00
C TRP A 163 -16.54 12.67 15.05
N VAL A 164 -17.62 12.49 14.30
CA VAL A 164 -17.70 11.42 13.29
C VAL A 164 -16.68 11.65 12.18
N THR A 165 -16.47 12.89 11.73
CA THR A 165 -15.44 13.22 10.74
C THR A 165 -14.03 12.95 11.26
N VAL A 166 -13.76 13.25 12.53
CA VAL A 166 -12.47 12.94 13.17
C VAL A 166 -12.25 11.43 13.25
N ALA A 167 -13.26 10.67 13.68
CA ALA A 167 -13.20 9.21 13.73
C ALA A 167 -13.00 8.60 12.34
N ASP A 168 -13.73 9.07 11.33
CA ASP A 168 -13.61 8.61 9.95
C ASP A 168 -12.19 8.85 9.40
N LYS A 169 -11.63 10.03 9.65
CA LYS A 169 -10.24 10.34 9.30
C LYS A 169 -9.24 9.38 9.96
N MET A 170 -9.42 9.06 11.24
CA MET A 170 -8.57 8.09 11.94
C MET A 170 -8.67 6.69 11.35
N LEU A 171 -9.89 6.26 10.98
CA LEU A 171 -10.13 4.98 10.33
C LEU A 171 -9.48 4.90 8.96
N TRP A 172 -9.56 5.96 8.16
CA TRP A 172 -8.86 6.04 6.88
C TRP A 172 -7.34 5.90 7.03
N GLN A 173 -6.75 6.60 8.01
CA GLN A 173 -5.31 6.52 8.30
C GLN A 173 -4.89 5.12 8.72
N SER A 174 -5.64 4.50 9.64
CA SER A 174 -5.35 3.15 10.09
C SER A 174 -5.51 2.12 8.97
N THR A 175 -6.52 2.29 8.12
CA THR A 175 -6.75 1.45 6.94
C THR A 175 -5.58 1.55 5.97
N TYR A 176 -5.07 2.77 5.75
CA TYR A 176 -3.90 2.99 4.90
C TYR A 176 -2.62 2.37 5.47
N LEU A 177 -2.35 2.52 6.77
CA LEU A 177 -1.22 1.87 7.43
C LEU A 177 -1.31 0.34 7.31
N ALA A 178 -2.49 -0.23 7.56
CA ALA A 178 -2.73 -1.66 7.46
C ALA A 178 -2.58 -2.17 6.02
N LEU A 179 -3.01 -1.39 5.00
CA LEU A 179 -2.80 -1.70 3.59
C LEU A 179 -1.30 -1.83 3.28
N VAL A 180 -0.52 -0.83 3.66
CA VAL A 180 0.93 -0.80 3.40
C VAL A 180 1.63 -1.94 4.14
N ASP A 181 1.25 -2.21 5.39
CA ASP A 181 1.78 -3.33 6.16
C ASP A 181 1.50 -4.69 5.49
N ASP A 182 0.26 -4.91 5.03
CA ASP A 182 -0.13 -6.16 4.36
C ASP A 182 0.59 -6.31 3.01
N VAL A 183 0.71 -5.23 2.21
CA VAL A 183 1.48 -5.22 0.95
C VAL A 183 2.95 -5.58 1.21
N ILE A 184 3.59 -4.91 2.16
CA ILE A 184 5.00 -5.18 2.50
C ILE A 184 5.15 -6.61 3.03
N ASN A 185 4.23 -7.10 3.86
CA ASN A 185 4.29 -8.45 4.42
C ASN A 185 4.18 -9.51 3.31
N VAL A 186 3.23 -9.35 2.38
CA VAL A 186 3.06 -10.27 1.23
C VAL A 186 4.31 -10.27 0.34
N LEU A 187 4.89 -9.11 0.04
CA LEU A 187 6.02 -9.00 -0.88
C LEU A 187 7.37 -9.34 -0.24
N ALA A 188 7.55 -9.05 1.05
CA ALA A 188 8.77 -9.38 1.78
C ALA A 188 8.83 -10.86 2.20
N ARG A 189 7.67 -11.52 2.31
CA ARG A 189 7.55 -12.94 2.68
C ARG A 189 6.52 -13.65 1.81
N PRO A 190 6.78 -13.77 0.51
CA PRO A 190 5.85 -14.38 -0.42
C PRO A 190 5.72 -15.89 -0.12
N ASN A 191 4.50 -16.41 -0.09
CA ASN A 191 4.25 -17.86 -0.04
C ASN A 191 4.03 -18.39 -1.46
N LEU A 192 5.11 -18.77 -2.13
CA LEU A 192 5.05 -19.25 -3.53
C LEU A 192 4.80 -20.75 -3.65
N ARG A 193 4.66 -21.47 -2.53
CA ARG A 193 4.40 -22.91 -2.53
C ARG A 193 2.95 -23.25 -2.91
N THR A 194 2.02 -22.33 -2.64
CA THR A 194 0.60 -22.53 -2.89
C THR A 194 0.12 -21.69 -4.07
N TYR A 195 -0.86 -22.21 -4.84
CA TYR A 195 -1.49 -21.45 -5.93
C TYR A 195 -2.11 -20.14 -5.44
N ARG A 196 -2.77 -20.19 -4.28
CA ARG A 196 -3.36 -19.01 -3.63
C ARG A 196 -2.30 -17.96 -3.31
N GLY A 197 -1.18 -18.36 -2.70
CA GLY A 197 -0.10 -17.44 -2.37
C GLY A 197 0.57 -16.82 -3.60
N ARG A 198 0.81 -17.60 -4.67
CA ARG A 198 1.30 -17.07 -5.95
C ARG A 198 0.35 -16.01 -6.53
N ALA A 199 -0.94 -16.33 -6.58
CA ALA A 199 -1.96 -15.39 -7.05
C ALA A 199 -1.99 -14.11 -6.21
N THR A 200 -1.92 -14.22 -4.87
CA THR A 200 -1.85 -13.06 -3.97
C THR A 200 -0.61 -12.20 -4.25
N VAL A 201 0.57 -12.80 -4.44
CA VAL A 201 1.79 -12.03 -4.75
C VAL A 201 1.65 -11.31 -6.08
N ILE A 202 1.19 -11.98 -7.14
CA ILE A 202 0.99 -11.35 -8.46
C ILE A 202 -0.01 -10.18 -8.36
N LEU A 203 -1.12 -10.36 -7.64
CA LEU A 203 -2.11 -9.31 -7.43
C LEU A 203 -1.52 -8.12 -6.68
N VAL A 204 -0.75 -8.35 -5.61
CA VAL A 204 -0.12 -7.29 -4.83
C VAL A 204 0.98 -6.58 -5.64
N GLN A 205 1.75 -7.32 -6.45
CA GLN A 205 2.73 -6.71 -7.37
C GLN A 205 2.04 -5.87 -8.44
N SER A 206 0.94 -6.35 -9.02
CA SER A 206 0.15 -5.62 -10.01
C SER A 206 -0.43 -4.35 -9.42
N PHE A 207 -1.02 -4.43 -8.23
CA PHE A 207 -1.50 -3.28 -7.47
C PHE A 207 -0.36 -2.28 -7.24
N THR A 208 0.78 -2.73 -6.73
CA THR A 208 1.93 -1.87 -6.39
C THR A 208 2.49 -1.15 -7.62
N ILE A 209 2.73 -1.88 -8.72
CA ILE A 209 3.25 -1.29 -9.97
C ILE A 209 2.26 -0.27 -10.52
N THR A 210 1.00 -0.66 -10.65
CA THR A 210 -0.06 0.21 -11.20
C THR A 210 -0.23 1.46 -10.36
N PHE A 211 -0.25 1.32 -9.03
CA PHE A 211 -0.39 2.42 -8.10
C PHE A 211 0.76 3.41 -8.20
N LEU A 212 2.01 2.94 -8.18
CA LEU A 212 3.20 3.79 -8.30
C LEU A 212 3.22 4.55 -9.64
N VAL A 213 2.97 3.83 -10.75
CA VAL A 213 2.94 4.42 -12.09
C VAL A 213 1.80 5.44 -12.19
N TYR A 214 0.60 5.09 -11.72
CA TYR A 214 -0.56 5.97 -11.76
C TYR A 214 -0.35 7.27 -10.99
N ILE A 215 0.24 7.22 -9.78
CA ILE A 215 0.51 8.43 -8.99
C ILE A 215 1.43 9.39 -9.75
N VAL A 216 2.54 8.87 -10.28
CA VAL A 216 3.53 9.70 -10.98
C VAL A 216 2.93 10.29 -12.26
N LEU A 217 2.24 9.47 -13.06
CA LEU A 217 1.61 9.94 -14.29
C LEU A 217 0.47 10.93 -14.02
N SER A 218 -0.32 10.72 -12.96
CA SER A 218 -1.36 11.67 -12.55
C SER A 218 -0.75 13.00 -12.10
N TRP A 219 0.39 12.96 -11.42
CA TRP A 219 1.12 14.16 -11.03
C TRP A 219 1.68 14.92 -12.24
N ILE A 220 2.33 14.22 -13.17
CA ILE A 220 2.82 14.80 -14.44
C ILE A 220 1.66 15.45 -15.22
N LYS A 221 0.53 14.75 -15.34
CA LYS A 221 -0.66 15.28 -16.04
C LYS A 221 -1.17 16.57 -15.39
N ARG A 222 -1.24 16.63 -14.06
CA ARG A 222 -1.65 17.86 -13.35
C ARG A 222 -0.69 19.02 -13.57
N LEU A 223 0.61 18.76 -13.70
CA LEU A 223 1.61 19.80 -14.00
C LEU A 223 1.61 20.24 -15.47
N SER A 224 1.13 19.38 -16.36
CA SER A 224 1.13 19.61 -17.82
C SER A 224 -0.18 20.22 -18.33
N GLN A 225 -1.22 20.30 -17.49
CA GLN A 225 -2.47 20.97 -17.81
C GLN A 225 -2.37 22.45 -17.40
N PRO A 226 -2.56 23.41 -18.34
CA PRO A 226 -2.53 24.84 -18.05
C PRO A 226 -3.73 25.29 -17.20
#